data_AF-A0A9P0HHF6-F1
#
_entry.id   AF-A0A9P0HHF6-F1
#
_cell.length_a   1.000
_cell.length_b   1.000
_cell.length_c   1.000
_cell.angle_alpha   90.00
_cell.angle_beta   90.00
_cell.angle_gamma   90.00
#
_symmetry.space_group_name_H-M   'P 1'
#
loop_
_entity.id
_entity.type
_entity.pdbx_description
1 polymer ?
#
loop_
_entity_poly.entity_id
_entity_poly.type
_entity_poly.pdbx_seq_one_letter_code
_entity_poly.pdbx_strand_id
1 'polypeptide(L)'
;MASSPEIRLKRFLHITSETNVYSSGCRNFNNYFKKELVPSLAELINDGKEDFILDTIKTINAEKSSCYPEASLFVLSEMVKNAKIRQKTLDVAKILCIEPQSFIIFVKLSIEPKPRVGFGRSFRKFIQEWYLTKDYLPLAETIGAMNRFKGWRHSDIIKLAHVKCDDPAKAASFKFATYGAEEMKKQYGALEECEKVVSYLCTVETYRKKKDPAEVAAKIESYMLGKEHISTALLEDKKVWLALLRQMPVMQVLDHIQYMNKRKLFRGTRSWDAVFVDTLVEALTRPGANKKNVTVNKVFRTLVNYENAARIKLELAAKLKQLSKKPPVICPDVVQALIKLMDIMYEKVKPTGKNYYVAIESSPEMDKKRCQTSRYIMLVEAAALIAHYFYRTEKNVKIVTFNDSEIKPFPITKETTVKQVIENLKTANGNESASKKADGSIINKIQEEIKKEDGDIDQCIIVKAMLGITSLAGVNFEQDSNNKTRFVVCNLCGTFPKNSRPPDQPNLLFTFGFDDKTCEVISSFALKSY
;
A
#
# COMPACT_ATOMS: atom_id res chain seq x y z
N MET A 1 -26.14 -17.73 6.22
CA MET A 1 -25.49 -17.90 7.54
C MET A 1 -24.34 -16.92 7.61
N ALA A 2 -24.08 -16.30 8.77
CA ALA A 2 -22.92 -15.43 8.93
C ALA A 2 -21.63 -16.25 8.76
N SER A 3 -20.61 -15.68 8.11
CA SER A 3 -19.31 -16.33 7.94
C SER A 3 -18.70 -16.69 9.31
N SER A 4 -17.99 -17.83 9.38
CA SER A 4 -17.37 -18.27 10.64
C SER A 4 -16.34 -17.25 11.15
N PRO A 5 -16.05 -17.19 12.47
CA PRO A 5 -15.04 -16.29 13.02
C PRO A 5 -13.66 -16.47 12.37
N GLU A 6 -13.30 -17.69 11.99
CA GLU A 6 -12.06 -18.02 11.28
C GLU A 6 -11.97 -17.33 9.92
N ILE A 7 -13.06 -17.37 9.14
CA ILE A 7 -13.14 -16.71 7.83
C ILE A 7 -13.09 -15.19 8.00
N ARG A 8 -13.86 -14.65 8.95
CA ARG A 8 -13.88 -13.22 9.25
C ARG A 8 -12.50 -12.70 9.65
N LEU A 9 -11.78 -13.42 10.51
CA LEU A 9 -10.43 -13.04 10.90
C LEU A 9 -9.45 -13.12 9.72
N LYS A 10 -9.51 -14.18 8.90
CA LYS A 10 -8.69 -14.29 7.68
C LYS A 10 -8.92 -13.12 6.74
N ARG A 11 -10.18 -12.71 6.53
CA ARG A 11 -10.51 -11.50 5.74
C ARG A 11 -9.88 -10.27 6.35
N PHE A 12 -10.00 -10.08 7.66
CA PHE A 12 -9.39 -8.92 8.31
C PHE A 12 -7.86 -8.89 8.14
N LEU A 13 -7.19 -10.04 8.28
CA LEU A 13 -5.75 -10.15 8.11
C LEU A 13 -5.27 -9.85 6.68
N HIS A 14 -6.11 -10.09 5.66
CA HIS A 14 -5.76 -9.80 4.26
C HIS A 14 -6.17 -8.40 3.81
N ILE A 15 -7.39 -7.97 4.14
CA ILE A 15 -8.02 -6.77 3.56
C ILE A 15 -8.51 -5.75 4.59
N THR A 16 -8.24 -5.97 5.88
CA THR A 16 -8.64 -5.13 7.03
C THR A 16 -10.16 -4.98 7.20
N SER A 17 -10.94 -5.98 6.76
CA SER A 17 -12.39 -6.04 6.95
C SER A 17 -12.79 -7.46 7.33
N GLU A 18 -13.70 -7.65 8.29
CA GLU A 18 -14.29 -8.97 8.56
C GLU A 18 -15.41 -9.34 7.56
N THR A 19 -15.94 -8.36 6.82
CA THR A 19 -16.96 -8.59 5.81
C THR A 19 -16.33 -8.85 4.45
N ASN A 20 -17.12 -9.28 3.48
CA ASN A 20 -16.73 -9.36 2.08
C ASN A 20 -16.64 -8.00 1.37
N VAL A 21 -16.31 -6.93 2.10
CA VAL A 21 -16.22 -5.57 1.57
C VAL A 21 -14.82 -5.03 1.76
N TYR A 22 -14.20 -4.66 0.65
CA TYR A 22 -12.98 -3.89 0.59
C TYR A 22 -13.31 -2.43 0.27
N SER A 23 -12.82 -1.49 1.08
CA SER A 23 -12.90 -0.06 0.76
C SER A 23 -11.50 0.49 0.51
N SER A 24 -11.34 1.27 -0.56
CA SER A 24 -10.07 1.87 -0.90
C SER A 24 -9.68 3.00 0.06
N GLY A 25 -8.38 3.29 0.13
CA GLY A 25 -7.84 4.45 0.84
C GLY A 25 -6.98 4.10 2.06
N CYS A 26 -6.50 5.14 2.73
CA CYS A 26 -5.51 5.00 3.80
C CYS A 26 -6.13 4.42 5.08
N ARG A 27 -5.65 3.24 5.49
CA ARG A 27 -6.10 2.53 6.71
C ARG A 27 -5.92 3.33 7.99
N ASN A 28 -4.82 4.08 8.09
CA ASN A 28 -4.57 4.96 9.24
C ASN A 28 -5.55 6.13 9.29
N PHE A 29 -5.80 6.79 8.16
CA PHE A 29 -6.73 7.94 8.11
C PHE A 29 -8.16 7.52 8.43
N ASN A 30 -8.58 6.34 7.97
CA ASN A 30 -9.91 5.81 8.20
C ASN A 30 -10.04 4.98 9.49
N ASN A 31 -9.00 4.93 10.34
CA ASN A 31 -8.98 4.21 11.62
C ASN A 31 -9.39 2.72 11.56
N TYR A 32 -8.81 1.95 10.63
CA TYR A 32 -9.14 0.52 10.45
C TYR A 32 -8.60 -0.40 11.55
N PHE A 33 -7.66 0.07 12.37
CA PHE A 33 -7.03 -0.71 13.44
C PHE A 33 -7.68 -0.41 14.78
N LYS A 34 -8.88 -0.98 14.97
CA LYS A 34 -9.69 -0.83 16.19
C LYS A 34 -10.28 -2.18 16.57
N LYS A 35 -10.31 -2.47 17.88
CA LYS A 35 -10.82 -3.74 18.41
C LYS A 35 -12.28 -4.00 18.01
N GLU A 36 -13.11 -2.95 17.98
CA GLU A 36 -14.52 -3.00 17.56
C GLU A 36 -14.75 -3.45 16.11
N LEU A 37 -13.73 -3.34 15.26
CA LEU A 37 -13.78 -3.76 13.86
C LEU A 37 -13.36 -5.23 13.66
N VAL A 38 -12.93 -5.92 14.72
CA VAL A 38 -12.49 -7.32 14.68
C VAL A 38 -13.15 -8.18 15.77
N PRO A 39 -14.50 -8.26 15.84
CA PRO A 39 -15.17 -9.06 16.86
C PRO A 39 -14.79 -10.55 16.81
N SER A 40 -14.44 -11.11 15.64
CA SER A 40 -14.01 -12.50 15.51
C SER A 40 -12.77 -12.84 16.36
N LEU A 41 -11.91 -11.85 16.63
CA LEU A 41 -10.74 -12.05 17.48
C LEU A 41 -11.15 -12.41 18.92
N ALA A 42 -12.14 -11.72 19.48
CA ALA A 42 -12.62 -12.00 20.82
C ALA A 42 -13.33 -13.36 20.89
N GLU A 43 -14.14 -13.68 19.88
CA GLU A 43 -14.83 -14.97 19.75
C GLU A 43 -13.81 -16.13 19.73
N LEU A 44 -12.81 -16.08 18.86
CA LEU A 44 -11.80 -17.13 18.73
C LEU A 44 -10.95 -17.28 20.00
N ILE A 45 -10.60 -16.20 20.70
CA ILE A 45 -9.86 -16.28 21.97
C ILE A 45 -10.73 -16.92 23.06
N ASN A 46 -12.02 -16.58 23.13
CA ASN A 46 -12.93 -17.16 24.12
C ASN A 46 -13.16 -18.66 23.88
N ASP A 47 -13.12 -19.08 22.61
CA ASP A 47 -13.20 -20.50 22.19
C ASP A 47 -11.87 -21.27 22.36
N GLY A 48 -10.81 -20.64 22.87
CA GLY A 48 -9.49 -21.27 23.03
C GLY A 48 -8.74 -21.52 21.71
N LYS A 49 -9.13 -20.81 20.63
CA LYS A 49 -8.56 -20.96 19.27
C LYS A 49 -7.44 -19.98 18.95
N GLU A 50 -6.80 -19.42 19.96
CA GLU A 50 -5.59 -18.60 19.84
C GLU A 50 -4.46 -19.19 18.98
N ASP A 51 -4.22 -20.51 19.01
CA ASP A 51 -3.14 -21.14 18.23
C ASP A 51 -3.47 -21.11 16.74
N PHE A 52 -4.75 -21.29 16.38
CA PHE A 52 -5.23 -21.08 15.01
C PHE A 52 -4.95 -19.65 14.53
N ILE A 53 -5.15 -18.63 15.39
CA ILE A 53 -4.88 -17.23 15.05
C ILE A 53 -3.39 -17.03 14.78
N LEU A 54 -2.55 -17.51 15.70
CA LEU A 54 -1.10 -17.37 15.62
C LEU A 54 -0.53 -18.07 14.39
N ASP A 55 -0.99 -19.28 14.09
CA ASP A 55 -0.54 -20.04 12.92
C ASP A 55 -1.03 -19.42 11.61
N THR A 56 -2.26 -18.91 11.58
CA THR A 56 -2.75 -18.14 10.42
C THR A 56 -1.86 -16.92 10.15
N ILE A 57 -1.48 -16.17 11.19
CA ILE A 57 -0.58 -15.00 11.05
C ILE A 57 0.81 -15.41 10.57
N LYS A 58 1.37 -16.52 11.07
CA LYS A 58 2.66 -17.05 10.60
C LYS A 58 2.61 -17.40 9.11
N THR A 59 1.56 -18.11 8.68
CA THR A 59 1.36 -18.50 7.28
C THR A 59 1.26 -17.26 6.39
N ILE A 60 0.43 -16.28 6.76
CA ILE A 60 0.28 -15.02 6.01
C ILE A 60 1.62 -14.27 5.91
N ASN A 61 2.40 -14.24 6.99
CA ASN A 61 3.72 -13.60 6.98
C ASN A 61 4.75 -14.36 6.13
N ALA A 62 4.71 -15.69 6.12
CA ALA A 62 5.61 -16.52 5.33
C ALA A 62 5.30 -16.40 3.82
N GLU A 63 4.02 -16.45 3.47
CA GLU A 63 3.55 -16.35 2.08
C GLU A 63 3.54 -14.92 1.53
N LYS A 64 3.63 -13.91 2.42
CA LYS A 64 3.45 -12.49 2.09
C LYS A 64 2.10 -12.22 1.38
N SER A 65 1.06 -12.95 1.78
CA SER A 65 -0.25 -12.95 1.12
C SER A 65 -1.18 -11.80 1.55
N SER A 66 -0.89 -11.11 2.66
CA SER A 66 -1.70 -9.96 3.09
C SER A 66 -1.43 -8.70 2.27
N CYS A 67 -2.49 -8.02 1.82
CA CYS A 67 -2.39 -6.68 1.23
C CYS A 67 -2.03 -5.60 2.27
N TYR A 68 -2.25 -5.87 3.56
CA TYR A 68 -1.97 -4.99 4.69
C TYR A 68 -1.29 -5.74 5.84
N PRO A 69 0.04 -5.95 5.77
CA PRO A 69 0.79 -6.67 6.80
C PRO A 69 0.61 -6.09 8.22
N GLU A 70 0.31 -4.79 8.35
CA GLU A 70 0.00 -4.15 9.63
C GLU A 70 -1.23 -4.74 10.33
N ALA A 71 -2.16 -5.37 9.60
CA ALA A 71 -3.29 -6.07 10.19
C ALA A 71 -2.85 -7.21 11.13
N SER A 72 -1.79 -7.95 10.74
CA SER A 72 -1.21 -8.99 11.59
C SER A 72 -0.59 -8.40 12.85
N LEU A 73 0.14 -7.28 12.72
CA LEU A 73 0.72 -6.58 13.87
C LEU A 73 -0.37 -6.06 14.81
N PHE A 74 -1.48 -5.56 14.26
CA PHE A 74 -2.63 -5.12 15.03
C PHE A 74 -3.27 -6.28 15.81
N VAL A 75 -3.56 -7.41 15.17
CA VAL A 75 -4.13 -8.58 15.85
C VAL A 75 -3.22 -9.07 16.96
N LEU A 76 -1.91 -9.20 16.72
CA LEU A 76 -0.94 -9.57 17.76
C LEU A 76 -0.91 -8.55 18.91
N SER A 77 -1.04 -7.25 18.60
CA SER A 77 -1.05 -6.19 19.62
C SER A 77 -2.31 -6.22 20.51
N GLU A 78 -3.42 -6.73 20.00
CA GLU A 78 -4.62 -6.98 20.81
C GLU A 78 -4.48 -8.26 21.64
N MET A 79 -3.93 -9.34 21.05
CA MET A 79 -3.70 -10.61 21.75
C MET A 79 -2.73 -10.48 22.92
N VAL A 80 -1.66 -9.71 22.77
CA VAL A 80 -0.60 -9.56 23.80
C VAL A 80 -1.10 -8.88 25.08
N LYS A 81 -2.26 -8.21 25.02
CA LYS A 81 -2.94 -7.64 26.20
C LYS A 81 -3.41 -8.74 27.15
N ASN A 82 -3.82 -9.90 26.64
CA ASN A 82 -4.21 -11.05 27.45
C ASN A 82 -2.98 -11.73 28.07
N ALA A 83 -2.88 -11.70 29.39
CA ALA A 83 -1.73 -12.23 30.13
C ALA A 83 -1.50 -13.73 29.92
N LYS A 84 -2.56 -14.53 29.75
CA LYS A 84 -2.48 -15.99 29.60
C LYS A 84 -1.77 -16.42 28.31
N ILE A 85 -2.01 -15.70 27.22
CA ILE A 85 -1.46 -15.99 25.88
C ILE A 85 -0.31 -15.05 25.49
N ARG A 86 0.11 -14.17 26.40
CA ARG A 86 1.06 -13.08 26.10
C ARG A 86 2.39 -13.60 25.57
N GLN A 87 2.97 -14.60 26.23
CA GLN A 87 4.31 -15.09 25.87
C GLN A 87 4.32 -15.69 24.47
N LYS A 88 3.38 -16.62 24.19
CA LYS A 88 3.26 -17.21 22.85
C LYS A 88 2.96 -16.18 21.75
N THR A 89 2.18 -15.15 22.06
CA THR A 89 1.92 -14.03 21.13
C THR A 89 3.21 -13.27 20.82
N LEU A 90 4.03 -12.97 21.84
CA LEU A 90 5.31 -12.29 21.66
C LEU A 90 6.30 -13.12 20.86
N ASP A 91 6.29 -14.44 21.00
CA ASP A 91 7.16 -15.32 20.22
C ASP A 91 6.82 -15.27 18.73
N VAL A 92 5.54 -15.17 18.37
CA VAL A 92 5.12 -14.91 16.97
C VAL A 92 5.44 -13.48 16.54
N ALA A 93 5.26 -12.49 17.42
CA ALA A 93 5.59 -11.10 17.11
C ALA A 93 7.09 -10.93 16.75
N LYS A 94 7.99 -11.71 17.33
CA LYS A 94 9.44 -11.70 16.99
C LYS A 94 9.68 -12.04 15.52
N ILE A 95 8.91 -12.98 14.97
CA ILE A 95 9.02 -13.41 13.58
C ILE A 95 8.59 -12.29 12.61
N LEU A 96 7.60 -11.48 12.99
CA LEU A 96 7.09 -10.38 12.15
C LEU A 96 7.89 -9.08 12.34
N CYS A 97 8.39 -8.84 13.56
CA CYS A 97 9.08 -7.62 13.94
C CYS A 97 10.59 -7.67 13.64
N ILE A 98 11.00 -8.16 12.47
CA ILE A 98 12.43 -8.15 12.08
C ILE A 98 12.83 -6.72 11.69
N GLU A 99 12.04 -6.10 10.81
CA GLU A 99 12.27 -4.75 10.30
C GLU A 99 11.93 -3.69 11.37
N PRO A 100 12.73 -2.60 11.48
CA PRO A 100 12.49 -1.52 12.44
C PRO A 100 11.09 -0.91 12.35
N GLN A 101 10.52 -0.81 11.15
CA GLN A 101 9.19 -0.26 10.90
C GLN A 101 8.08 -1.13 11.53
N SER A 102 8.12 -2.45 11.28
CA SER A 102 7.18 -3.41 11.84
C SER A 102 7.27 -3.44 13.36
N PHE A 103 8.50 -3.45 13.90
CA PHE A 103 8.75 -3.40 15.34
C PHE A 103 8.12 -2.16 15.99
N ILE A 104 8.39 -0.96 15.45
CA ILE A 104 7.84 0.29 15.99
C ILE A 104 6.31 0.32 15.88
N ILE A 105 5.73 -0.14 14.76
CA ILE A 105 4.27 -0.23 14.61
C ILE A 105 3.66 -1.17 15.66
N PHE A 106 4.23 -2.37 15.85
CA PHE A 106 3.74 -3.32 16.85
C PHE A 106 3.80 -2.74 18.27
N VAL A 107 4.92 -2.11 18.64
CA VAL A 107 5.06 -1.45 19.96
C VAL A 107 4.02 -0.35 20.12
N LYS A 108 3.87 0.54 19.12
CA LYS A 108 2.86 1.61 19.09
C LYS A 108 1.45 1.06 19.32
N LEU A 109 1.04 0.05 18.54
CA LEU A 109 -0.29 -0.55 18.61
C LEU A 109 -0.54 -1.29 19.94
N SER A 110 0.52 -1.77 20.59
CA SER A 110 0.43 -2.44 21.89
C SER A 110 0.22 -1.46 23.06
N ILE A 111 0.76 -0.24 22.97
CA ILE A 111 0.84 0.68 24.12
C ILE A 111 -0.02 1.94 24.01
N GLU A 112 -0.39 2.40 22.80
CA GLU A 112 -1.26 3.57 22.66
C GLU A 112 -2.74 3.26 22.99
N PRO A 113 -3.37 2.23 22.37
CA PRO A 113 -4.78 1.92 22.57
C PRO A 113 -5.07 1.32 23.95
N LYS A 114 -6.24 1.61 24.52
CA LYS A 114 -6.70 0.97 25.77
C LYS A 114 -7.35 -0.40 25.51
N PRO A 115 -7.22 -1.38 26.43
CA PRO A 115 -6.28 -1.39 27.55
C PRO A 115 -4.85 -1.50 27.04
N ARG A 116 -3.93 -0.77 27.67
CA ARG A 116 -2.53 -0.67 27.22
C ARG A 116 -1.72 -1.85 27.73
N VAL A 117 -0.77 -2.31 26.93
CA VAL A 117 0.26 -3.24 27.39
C VAL A 117 1.26 -2.46 28.22
N GLY A 118 1.36 -2.80 29.50
CA GLY A 118 2.39 -2.25 30.37
C GLY A 118 3.78 -2.78 30.02
N PHE A 119 4.82 -2.02 30.38
CA PHE A 119 6.21 -2.48 30.31
C PHE A 119 6.49 -3.45 31.46
N GLY A 120 5.82 -4.61 31.48
CA GLY A 120 6.12 -5.72 32.40
C GLY A 120 7.28 -6.58 31.90
N ARG A 121 7.69 -7.59 32.70
CA ARG A 121 8.86 -8.43 32.41
C ARG A 121 8.90 -8.99 30.98
N SER A 122 7.81 -9.60 30.51
CA SER A 122 7.78 -10.24 29.17
C SER A 122 7.85 -9.23 28.03
N PHE A 123 7.11 -8.12 28.10
CA PHE A 123 7.12 -7.10 27.05
C PHE A 123 8.45 -6.33 27.01
N ARG A 124 9.05 -6.02 28.17
CA ARG A 124 10.41 -5.46 28.21
C ARG A 124 11.42 -6.43 27.61
N LYS A 125 11.35 -7.72 27.97
CA LYS A 125 12.25 -8.74 27.43
C LYS A 125 12.15 -8.82 25.90
N PHE A 126 10.95 -8.82 25.34
CA PHE A 126 10.74 -8.77 23.89
C PHE A 126 11.42 -7.56 23.23
N ILE A 127 11.24 -6.37 23.80
CA ILE A 127 11.86 -5.14 23.28
C ILE A 127 13.38 -5.19 23.40
N GLN A 128 13.89 -5.60 24.56
CA GLN A 128 15.32 -5.70 24.84
C GLN A 128 15.98 -6.67 23.88
N GLU A 129 15.42 -7.87 23.70
CA GLU A 129 15.92 -8.87 22.75
C GLU A 129 16.01 -8.29 21.34
N TRP A 130 14.99 -7.57 20.87
CA TRP A 130 14.99 -6.97 19.53
C TRP A 130 16.22 -6.08 19.27
N TYR A 131 16.63 -5.29 20.27
CA TYR A 131 17.80 -4.43 20.16
C TYR A 131 19.11 -5.20 20.37
N LEU A 132 19.16 -6.07 21.37
CA LEU A 132 20.40 -6.71 21.84
C LEU A 132 20.89 -7.83 20.91
N THR A 133 19.99 -8.46 20.14
CA THR A 133 20.36 -9.49 19.16
C THR A 133 21.03 -8.93 17.92
N LYS A 134 21.02 -7.61 17.72
CA LYS A 134 21.73 -6.97 16.60
C LYS A 134 23.20 -6.78 16.93
N ASP A 135 24.04 -6.89 15.91
CA ASP A 135 25.44 -6.50 16.01
C ASP A 135 25.58 -4.98 16.16
N TYR A 136 26.69 -4.52 16.74
CA TYR A 136 26.87 -3.12 17.14
C TYR A 136 26.74 -2.15 15.96
N LEU A 137 27.27 -2.49 14.78
CA LEU A 137 27.24 -1.61 13.61
C LEU A 137 25.85 -1.58 12.93
N PRO A 138 25.20 -2.73 12.61
CA PRO A 138 23.81 -2.73 12.13
C PRO A 138 22.82 -2.04 13.08
N LEU A 139 23.07 -2.13 14.39
CA LEU A 139 22.28 -1.39 15.39
C LEU A 139 22.47 0.12 15.27
N ALA A 140 23.72 0.59 15.15
CA ALA A 140 24.05 1.99 14.93
C ALA A 140 23.43 2.51 13.63
N GLU A 141 23.51 1.75 12.53
CA GLU A 141 22.87 2.06 11.26
C GLU A 141 21.35 2.12 11.39
N THR A 142 20.73 1.17 12.10
CA THR A 142 19.28 1.18 12.34
C THR A 142 18.82 2.46 13.07
N ILE A 143 19.51 2.82 14.17
CA ILE A 143 19.21 4.01 14.96
C ILE A 143 19.54 5.30 14.18
N GLY A 144 20.63 5.27 13.41
CA GLY A 144 21.10 6.34 12.55
C GLY A 144 20.24 6.56 11.30
N ALA A 145 19.57 5.54 10.78
CA ALA A 145 18.75 5.61 9.58
C ALA A 145 17.28 5.99 9.86
N MET A 146 16.79 5.84 11.09
CA MET A 146 15.38 6.09 11.39
C MET A 146 15.18 6.57 12.82
N ASN A 147 15.38 7.88 13.03
CA ASN A 147 15.21 8.46 14.37
C ASN A 147 13.75 8.42 14.89
N ARG A 148 12.77 8.43 13.97
CA ARG A 148 11.34 8.50 14.27
C ARG A 148 10.53 7.82 13.18
N PHE A 149 9.56 7.00 13.58
CA PHE A 149 8.60 6.39 12.69
C PHE A 149 7.20 6.39 13.31
N LYS A 150 6.20 6.87 12.56
CA LYS A 150 4.78 6.93 12.99
C LYS A 150 4.56 7.56 14.39
N GLY A 151 5.38 8.56 14.71
CA GLY A 151 5.31 9.32 15.97
C GLY A 151 6.24 8.80 17.08
N TRP A 152 6.82 7.61 16.95
CA TRP A 152 7.68 7.00 17.96
C TRP A 152 9.16 7.09 17.58
N ARG A 153 10.01 7.37 18.58
CA ARG A 153 11.47 7.31 18.43
C ARG A 153 12.03 6.06 19.08
N HIS A 154 13.18 5.59 18.59
CA HIS A 154 13.93 4.54 19.30
C HIS A 154 14.26 4.98 20.73
N SER A 155 14.54 6.27 20.96
CA SER A 155 14.79 6.84 22.30
C SER A 155 13.67 6.55 23.30
N ASP A 156 12.42 6.64 22.86
CA ASP A 156 11.25 6.49 23.72
C ASP A 156 11.10 5.03 24.12
N ILE A 157 11.22 4.13 23.14
CA ILE A 157 11.13 2.68 23.33
C ILE A 157 12.26 2.17 24.24
N ILE A 158 13.50 2.62 23.99
CA ILE A 158 14.69 2.27 24.81
C ILE A 158 14.49 2.68 26.27
N LYS A 159 14.03 3.91 26.51
CA LYS A 159 13.79 4.44 27.87
C LYS A 159 12.70 3.66 28.58
N LEU A 160 11.57 3.42 27.92
CA LEU A 160 10.42 2.71 28.51
C LEU A 160 10.72 1.24 28.80
N ALA A 161 11.51 0.58 27.95
CA ALA A 161 11.89 -0.82 28.15
C ALA A 161 13.14 -1.01 29.01
N HIS A 162 13.78 0.09 29.45
CA HIS A 162 15.04 0.07 30.18
C HIS A 162 16.11 -0.79 29.50
N VAL A 163 16.30 -0.61 28.18
CA VAL A 163 17.30 -1.36 27.42
C VAL A 163 18.70 -0.93 27.90
N LYS A 164 19.50 -1.91 28.32
CA LYS A 164 20.88 -1.76 28.75
C LYS A 164 21.73 -2.84 28.09
N CYS A 165 22.99 -2.53 27.86
CA CYS A 165 23.96 -3.48 27.32
C CYS A 165 25.33 -3.17 27.91
N ASP A 166 26.05 -4.23 28.25
CA ASP A 166 27.39 -4.12 28.82
C ASP A 166 28.47 -4.01 27.71
N ASP A 167 28.12 -4.36 26.47
CA ASP A 167 28.93 -4.10 25.27
C ASP A 167 29.00 -2.58 25.01
N PRO A 168 30.18 -1.96 25.13
CA PRO A 168 30.32 -0.51 25.01
C PRO A 168 29.94 0.04 23.63
N ALA A 169 30.17 -0.72 22.55
CA ALA A 169 29.83 -0.29 21.19
C ALA A 169 28.31 -0.25 20.97
N LYS A 170 27.56 -1.23 21.50
CA LYS A 170 26.09 -1.18 21.52
C LYS A 170 25.56 -0.10 22.46
N ALA A 171 26.18 0.03 23.64
CA ALA A 171 25.80 1.04 24.63
C ALA A 171 25.98 2.47 24.09
N ALA A 172 27.00 2.72 23.27
CA ALA A 172 27.19 3.99 22.56
C ALA A 172 25.98 4.33 21.67
N SER A 173 25.44 3.36 20.92
CA SER A 173 24.25 3.56 20.08
C SER A 173 23.00 3.91 20.91
N PHE A 174 22.80 3.28 22.06
CA PHE A 174 21.69 3.62 22.96
C PHE A 174 21.88 4.99 23.60
N LYS A 175 23.10 5.34 23.98
CA LYS A 175 23.44 6.67 24.51
C LYS A 175 23.18 7.75 23.47
N PHE A 176 23.58 7.54 22.23
CA PHE A 176 23.28 8.43 21.10
C PHE A 176 21.77 8.62 20.94
N ALA A 177 20.99 7.54 20.89
CA ALA A 177 19.54 7.64 20.73
C ALA A 177 18.88 8.45 21.85
N THR A 178 19.36 8.31 23.09
CA THR A 178 18.69 8.84 24.29
C THR A 178 19.15 10.23 24.71
N TYR A 179 20.42 10.58 24.44
CA TYR A 179 21.09 11.82 24.88
C TYR A 179 21.83 12.58 23.75
N GLY A 180 21.98 12.00 22.57
CA GLY A 180 22.63 12.64 21.41
C GLY A 180 24.13 12.36 21.28
N ALA A 181 24.71 12.90 20.20
CA ALA A 181 26.11 12.63 19.79
C ALA A 181 27.16 13.14 20.79
N GLU A 182 26.97 14.32 21.37
CA GLU A 182 27.92 14.92 22.31
C GLU A 182 28.10 14.04 23.56
N GLU A 183 26.99 13.62 24.18
CA GLU A 183 27.01 12.76 25.36
C GLU A 183 27.51 11.35 25.07
N MET A 184 27.23 10.81 23.89
CA MET A 184 27.83 9.55 23.44
C MET A 184 29.34 9.70 23.30
N LYS A 185 29.82 10.73 22.60
CA LYS A 185 31.25 10.95 22.35
C LYS A 185 32.03 11.19 23.64
N LYS A 186 31.46 11.95 24.59
CA LYS A 186 32.05 12.16 25.91
C LYS A 186 32.29 10.86 26.67
N GLN A 187 31.37 9.91 26.58
CA GLN A 187 31.41 8.66 27.34
C GLN A 187 32.18 7.54 26.63
N TYR A 188 32.07 7.44 25.31
CA TYR A 188 32.56 6.29 24.53
C TYR A 188 33.61 6.66 23.48
N GLY A 189 33.88 7.95 23.24
CA GLY A 189 34.72 8.40 22.13
C GLY A 189 36.21 8.13 22.29
N ALA A 190 36.67 7.75 23.50
CA ALA A 190 38.06 7.34 23.75
C ALA A 190 38.27 5.82 23.68
N LEU A 191 37.19 5.04 23.49
CA LEU A 191 37.26 3.57 23.43
C LEU A 191 37.44 3.11 21.99
N GLU A 192 38.51 2.37 21.71
CA GLU A 192 38.85 1.88 20.37
C GLU A 192 37.75 1.01 19.76
N GLU A 193 37.19 0.09 20.55
CA GLU A 193 36.06 -0.77 20.15
C GLU A 193 34.78 0.00 19.77
N CYS A 194 34.64 1.25 20.24
CA CYS A 194 33.51 2.13 19.92
C CYS A 194 33.77 3.02 18.70
N GLU A 195 35.01 3.08 18.18
CA GLU A 195 35.43 4.05 17.17
C GLU A 195 34.51 4.07 15.96
N LYS A 196 34.20 2.89 15.39
CA LYS A 196 33.34 2.77 14.22
C LYS A 196 31.92 3.31 14.46
N VAL A 197 31.34 2.99 15.63
CA VAL A 197 29.98 3.42 16.00
C VAL A 197 29.95 4.92 16.26
N VAL A 198 30.90 5.42 17.07
CA VAL A 198 30.99 6.84 17.42
C VAL A 198 31.22 7.67 16.16
N SER A 199 32.18 7.27 15.31
CA SER A 199 32.49 7.94 14.05
C SER A 199 31.27 8.02 13.12
N TYR A 200 30.60 6.88 12.89
CA TYR A 200 29.40 6.81 12.06
C TYR A 200 28.28 7.71 12.60
N LEU A 201 27.88 7.55 13.87
CA LEU A 201 26.74 8.28 14.44
C LEU A 201 27.01 9.78 14.60
N CYS A 202 28.24 10.17 14.97
CA CYS A 202 28.64 11.58 14.96
C CYS A 202 28.52 12.16 13.56
N THR A 203 28.97 11.42 12.55
CA THR A 203 28.94 11.92 11.17
C THR A 203 27.52 12.03 10.62
N VAL A 204 26.67 11.05 10.88
CA VAL A 204 25.24 11.12 10.55
C VAL A 204 24.60 12.35 11.20
N GLU A 205 24.89 12.63 12.48
CA GLU A 205 24.35 13.80 13.18
C GLU A 205 24.86 15.12 12.61
N THR A 206 26.15 15.20 12.24
CA THR A 206 26.73 16.37 11.59
C THR A 206 26.01 16.69 10.27
N TYR A 207 25.84 15.70 9.40
CA TYR A 207 25.22 15.93 8.08
C TYR A 207 23.71 16.13 8.14
N ARG A 208 23.03 15.70 9.20
CA ARG A 208 21.62 16.07 9.46
C ARG A 208 21.42 17.56 9.70
N LYS A 209 22.40 18.22 10.33
CA LYS A 209 22.35 19.64 10.71
C LYS A 209 23.01 20.55 9.68
N LYS A 210 23.91 20.03 8.85
CA LYS A 210 24.60 20.78 7.81
C LYS A 210 23.59 21.38 6.82
N LYS A 211 23.87 22.60 6.36
CA LYS A 211 23.03 23.37 5.43
C LYS A 211 23.69 23.63 4.07
N ASP A 212 24.85 23.03 3.83
CA ASP A 212 25.52 23.10 2.54
C ASP A 212 25.00 21.95 1.64
N PRO A 213 24.31 22.25 0.53
CA PRO A 213 23.80 21.21 -0.36
C PRO A 213 24.89 20.36 -1.02
N ALA A 214 26.04 20.95 -1.37
CA ALA A 214 27.10 20.25 -2.08
C ALA A 214 27.84 19.28 -1.16
N GLU A 215 28.17 19.71 0.06
CA GLU A 215 28.78 18.83 1.06
C GLU A 215 27.85 17.68 1.46
N VAL A 216 26.56 17.96 1.68
CA VAL A 216 25.58 16.92 2.02
C VAL A 216 25.40 15.95 0.86
N ALA A 217 25.28 16.44 -0.39
CA ALA A 217 25.16 15.60 -1.57
C ALA A 217 26.34 14.62 -1.73
N ALA A 218 27.57 15.07 -1.48
CA ALA A 218 28.77 14.24 -1.58
C ALA A 218 28.82 13.10 -0.53
N LYS A 219 27.98 13.16 0.51
CA LYS A 219 28.04 12.27 1.67
C LYS A 219 26.78 11.41 1.87
N ILE A 220 25.76 11.65 1.05
CA ILE A 220 24.52 10.87 1.05
C ILE A 220 24.80 9.38 0.81
N GLU A 221 25.64 9.06 -0.18
CA GLU A 221 25.97 7.67 -0.52
C GLU A 221 26.88 7.03 0.54
N SER A 222 27.94 7.71 0.97
CA SER A 222 28.92 7.14 1.92
C SER A 222 28.35 6.84 3.30
N TYR A 223 27.31 7.57 3.74
CA TYR A 223 26.68 7.37 5.05
C TYR A 223 25.24 6.87 4.97
N MET A 224 24.79 6.44 3.78
CA MET A 224 23.44 5.90 3.55
C MET A 224 22.34 6.85 4.04
N LEU A 225 22.53 8.17 3.88
CA LEU A 225 21.57 9.16 4.33
C LEU A 225 20.33 9.14 3.43
N GLY A 226 19.20 8.69 3.96
CA GLY A 226 17.88 8.89 3.36
C GLY A 226 17.32 10.30 3.58
N LYS A 227 16.21 10.61 2.89
CA LYS A 227 15.55 11.93 2.90
C LYS A 227 15.18 12.41 4.31
N GLU A 228 14.81 11.49 5.19
CA GLU A 228 14.46 11.73 6.59
C GLU A 228 15.61 12.29 7.45
N HIS A 229 16.86 12.12 7.00
CA HIS A 229 18.03 12.71 7.62
C HIS A 229 18.32 14.12 7.15
N ILE A 230 17.78 14.50 5.99
CA ILE A 230 18.16 15.74 5.33
C ILE A 230 17.29 16.88 5.85
N SER A 231 17.93 18.00 6.18
CA SER A 231 17.24 19.24 6.52
C SER A 231 16.21 19.60 5.44
N THR A 232 15.00 19.95 5.84
CA THR A 232 13.91 20.29 4.90
C THR A 232 14.28 21.46 3.98
N ALA A 233 15.15 22.36 4.43
CA ALA A 233 15.67 23.47 3.63
C ALA A 233 16.50 22.99 2.42
N LEU A 234 17.19 21.85 2.55
CA LEU A 234 18.02 21.27 1.49
C LEU A 234 17.19 20.49 0.45
N LEU A 235 15.93 20.16 0.75
CA LEU A 235 15.05 19.42 -0.16
C LEU A 235 14.50 20.26 -1.31
N GLU A 236 14.96 21.50 -1.45
CA GLU A 236 14.74 22.35 -2.62
C GLU A 236 15.94 22.34 -3.60
N ASP A 237 17.07 21.75 -3.20
CA ASP A 237 18.29 21.70 -4.00
C ASP A 237 18.36 20.44 -4.88
N LYS A 238 18.71 20.61 -6.15
CA LYS A 238 18.80 19.51 -7.12
C LYS A 238 19.95 18.55 -6.83
N LYS A 239 21.12 19.03 -6.39
CA LYS A 239 22.30 18.19 -6.11
C LYS A 239 22.00 17.18 -5.01
N VAL A 240 21.26 17.63 -4.00
CA VAL A 240 20.79 16.77 -2.90
C VAL A 240 19.86 15.68 -3.42
N TRP A 241 18.88 16.04 -4.26
CA TRP A 241 17.97 15.05 -4.84
C TRP A 241 18.66 14.08 -5.80
N LEU A 242 19.62 14.54 -6.62
CA LEU A 242 20.43 13.67 -7.48
C LEU A 242 21.15 12.59 -6.67
N ALA A 243 21.78 12.96 -5.56
CA ALA A 243 22.43 12.00 -4.67
C ALA A 243 21.42 11.06 -3.99
N LEU A 244 20.27 11.57 -3.52
CA LEU A 244 19.23 10.73 -2.93
C LEU A 244 18.69 9.70 -3.94
N LEU A 245 18.37 10.10 -5.17
CA LEU A 245 17.77 9.25 -6.20
C LEU A 245 18.66 8.06 -6.59
N ARG A 246 19.99 8.19 -6.46
CA ARG A 246 20.93 7.09 -6.76
C ARG A 246 20.81 5.91 -5.82
N GLN A 247 20.33 6.09 -4.59
CA GLN A 247 20.16 4.99 -3.62
C GLN A 247 18.72 4.81 -3.14
N MET A 248 17.83 5.74 -3.47
CA MET A 248 16.44 5.73 -3.00
C MET A 248 15.67 4.49 -3.52
N PRO A 249 14.95 3.75 -2.65
CA PRO A 249 14.04 2.70 -3.10
C PRO A 249 12.96 3.25 -4.03
N VAL A 250 12.59 2.50 -5.07
CA VAL A 250 11.63 2.93 -6.10
C VAL A 250 10.30 3.37 -5.49
N MET A 251 9.83 2.68 -4.44
CA MET A 251 8.63 3.03 -3.70
C MET A 251 8.69 4.47 -3.16
N GLN A 252 9.83 4.88 -2.60
CA GLN A 252 10.03 6.26 -2.13
C GLN A 252 10.12 7.25 -3.29
N VAL A 253 10.75 6.88 -4.42
CA VAL A 253 10.78 7.73 -5.62
C VAL A 253 9.35 8.04 -6.07
N LEU A 254 8.51 7.01 -6.20
CA LEU A 254 7.09 7.14 -6.59
C LEU A 254 6.31 8.06 -5.64
N ASP A 255 6.58 7.99 -4.34
CA ASP A 255 5.95 8.87 -3.33
C ASP A 255 6.36 10.34 -3.45
N HIS A 256 7.54 10.62 -4.04
CA HIS A 256 8.11 11.97 -4.08
C HIS A 256 8.15 12.62 -5.48
N ILE A 257 7.80 11.92 -6.57
CA ILE A 257 7.74 12.50 -7.92
C ILE A 257 6.90 13.79 -7.96
N GLN A 258 5.74 13.79 -7.31
CA GLN A 258 4.86 14.97 -7.27
C GLN A 258 5.49 16.14 -6.51
N TYR A 259 6.24 15.84 -5.45
CA TYR A 259 6.95 16.86 -4.67
C TYR A 259 8.04 17.50 -5.54
N MET A 260 8.88 16.68 -6.19
CA MET A 260 9.96 17.17 -7.04
C MET A 260 9.44 18.00 -8.23
N ASN A 261 8.32 17.58 -8.84
CA ASN A 261 7.68 18.33 -9.91
C ASN A 261 7.13 19.70 -9.43
N LYS A 262 6.44 19.73 -8.28
CA LYS A 262 5.93 20.98 -7.68
C LYS A 262 7.04 21.97 -7.36
N ARG A 263 8.22 21.47 -6.99
CA ARG A 263 9.44 22.26 -6.75
C ARG A 263 10.21 22.61 -8.03
N LYS A 264 9.71 22.21 -9.21
CA LYS A 264 10.33 22.44 -10.52
C LYS A 264 11.74 21.86 -10.66
N LEU A 265 12.06 20.81 -9.90
CA LEU A 265 13.40 20.21 -9.94
C LEU A 265 13.73 19.60 -11.31
N PHE A 266 12.70 19.27 -12.10
CA PHE A 266 12.86 18.71 -13.44
C PHE A 266 13.33 19.76 -14.47
N ARG A 267 13.27 21.06 -14.12
CA ARG A 267 13.48 22.18 -15.06
C ARG A 267 14.88 22.76 -14.97
N GLY A 268 15.56 22.92 -16.10
CA GLY A 268 16.68 23.85 -16.25
C GLY A 268 16.17 25.28 -16.48
N THR A 269 17.03 26.16 -17.03
CA THR A 269 16.68 27.56 -17.29
C THR A 269 15.61 27.70 -18.37
N ARG A 270 15.74 26.97 -19.49
CA ARG A 270 14.83 27.03 -20.64
C ARG A 270 14.25 25.67 -21.08
N SER A 271 14.81 24.56 -20.59
CA SER A 271 14.47 23.19 -20.98
C SER A 271 14.27 22.29 -19.76
N TRP A 272 14.05 20.99 -19.99
CA TRP A 272 14.25 19.99 -18.93
C TRP A 272 15.73 19.97 -18.50
N ASP A 273 15.95 19.68 -17.23
CA ASP A 273 17.27 19.38 -16.68
C ASP A 273 17.59 17.91 -17.00
N ALA A 274 18.35 17.68 -18.07
CA ALA A 274 18.64 16.34 -18.57
C ALA A 274 19.25 15.46 -17.48
N VAL A 275 20.25 15.96 -16.74
CA VAL A 275 20.91 15.20 -15.66
C VAL A 275 19.91 14.79 -14.59
N PHE A 276 19.03 15.69 -14.17
CA PHE A 276 18.00 15.37 -13.18
C PHE A 276 16.98 14.35 -13.70
N VAL A 277 16.49 14.55 -14.93
CA VAL A 277 15.51 13.66 -15.55
C VAL A 277 16.10 12.28 -15.76
N ASP A 278 17.30 12.16 -16.31
CA ASP A 278 18.00 10.89 -16.53
C ASP A 278 18.23 10.15 -15.21
N THR A 279 18.70 10.84 -14.17
CA THR A 279 18.91 10.23 -12.84
C THR A 279 17.58 9.74 -12.24
N LEU A 280 16.47 10.47 -12.45
CA LEU A 280 15.15 10.03 -12.01
C LEU A 280 14.65 8.82 -12.80
N VAL A 281 14.85 8.82 -14.12
CA VAL A 281 14.50 7.70 -15.01
C VAL A 281 15.28 6.45 -14.63
N GLU A 282 16.58 6.58 -14.38
CA GLU A 282 17.43 5.50 -13.88
C GLU A 282 16.97 5.00 -12.51
N ALA A 283 16.65 5.90 -11.58
CA ALA A 283 16.15 5.53 -10.25
C ALA A 283 14.87 4.69 -10.33
N LEU A 284 14.01 4.94 -11.33
CA LEU A 284 12.80 4.16 -11.57
C LEU A 284 13.07 2.83 -12.28
N THR A 285 13.98 2.81 -13.26
CA THR A 285 14.02 1.72 -14.27
C THR A 285 15.27 0.85 -14.25
N ARG A 286 16.38 1.27 -13.62
CA ARG A 286 17.63 0.50 -13.63
C ARG A 286 17.43 -0.89 -13.02
N PRO A 287 18.07 -1.96 -13.54
CA PRO A 287 17.87 -3.33 -13.05
C PRO A 287 18.04 -3.48 -11.54
N GLY A 288 19.13 -2.93 -10.98
CA GLY A 288 19.47 -3.00 -9.55
C GLY A 288 18.67 -2.08 -8.61
N ALA A 289 17.74 -1.25 -9.09
CA ALA A 289 16.93 -0.42 -8.20
C ALA A 289 16.03 -1.29 -7.31
N ASN A 290 15.97 -0.95 -6.01
CA ASN A 290 15.15 -1.64 -5.02
C ASN A 290 13.65 -1.40 -5.30
N LYS A 291 13.02 -2.41 -5.90
CA LYS A 291 11.59 -2.44 -6.26
C LYS A 291 10.74 -3.21 -5.24
N LYS A 292 11.25 -3.48 -4.03
CA LYS A 292 10.51 -4.18 -2.96
C LYS A 292 9.22 -3.41 -2.66
N ASN A 293 8.10 -4.12 -2.58
CA ASN A 293 6.75 -3.60 -2.31
C ASN A 293 6.16 -2.65 -3.37
N VAL A 294 6.82 -2.46 -4.52
CA VAL A 294 6.21 -1.72 -5.64
C VAL A 294 5.16 -2.61 -6.29
N THR A 295 4.00 -2.03 -6.62
CA THR A 295 2.88 -2.74 -7.25
C THR A 295 2.54 -2.06 -8.57
N VAL A 296 1.96 -2.79 -9.53
CA VAL A 296 1.47 -2.22 -10.79
C VAL A 296 0.49 -1.07 -10.51
N ASN A 297 -0.48 -1.27 -9.62
CA ASN A 297 -1.44 -0.25 -9.24
C ASN A 297 -0.77 0.99 -8.66
N LYS A 298 0.29 0.84 -7.84
CA LYS A 298 1.02 1.99 -7.32
C LYS A 298 1.67 2.81 -8.44
N VAL A 299 2.32 2.15 -9.40
CA VAL A 299 2.97 2.81 -10.53
C VAL A 299 1.93 3.54 -11.38
N PHE A 300 0.82 2.85 -11.72
CA PHE A 300 -0.29 3.45 -12.48
C PHE A 300 -0.88 4.68 -11.78
N ARG A 301 -1.14 4.58 -10.46
CA ARG A 301 -1.64 5.73 -9.69
C ARG A 301 -0.66 6.90 -9.72
N THR A 302 0.64 6.64 -9.62
CA THR A 302 1.65 7.69 -9.71
C THR A 302 1.68 8.33 -11.11
N LEU A 303 1.57 7.53 -12.17
CA LEU A 303 1.48 7.99 -13.57
C LEU A 303 0.26 8.90 -13.77
N VAL A 304 -0.94 8.41 -13.45
CA VAL A 304 -2.19 9.17 -13.60
C VAL A 304 -2.18 10.43 -12.76
N ASN A 305 -1.68 10.36 -11.51
CA ASN A 305 -1.52 11.55 -10.66
C ASN A 305 -0.56 12.57 -11.28
N TYR A 306 0.51 12.11 -11.93
CA TYR A 306 1.52 12.95 -12.57
C TYR A 306 0.94 13.67 -13.77
N GLU A 307 0.33 12.93 -14.70
CA GLU A 307 -0.25 13.51 -15.91
C GLU A 307 -1.42 14.46 -15.59
N ASN A 308 -2.28 14.09 -14.64
CA ASN A 308 -3.43 14.92 -14.28
C ASN A 308 -3.08 16.10 -13.35
N ALA A 309 -1.84 16.24 -12.86
CA ALA A 309 -1.48 17.25 -11.86
C ALA A 309 -1.80 18.69 -12.31
N ALA A 310 -1.57 19.00 -13.59
CA ALA A 310 -1.88 20.31 -14.17
C ALA A 310 -3.38 20.59 -14.18
N ARG A 311 -4.16 19.63 -14.71
CA ARG A 311 -5.62 19.71 -14.81
C ARG A 311 -6.28 19.90 -13.46
N ILE A 312 -5.93 19.08 -12.45
CA ILE A 312 -6.50 19.19 -11.09
C ILE A 312 -6.23 20.55 -10.47
N LYS A 313 -5.04 21.11 -10.69
CA LYS A 313 -4.68 22.42 -10.14
C LYS A 313 -5.57 23.53 -10.73
N LEU A 314 -5.80 23.48 -12.04
CA LEU A 314 -6.67 24.44 -12.74
C LEU A 314 -8.13 24.28 -12.29
N GLU A 315 -8.65 23.05 -12.25
CA GLU A 315 -10.00 22.74 -11.76
C GLU A 315 -10.23 23.25 -10.33
N LEU A 316 -9.25 23.05 -9.44
CA LEU A 316 -9.34 23.50 -8.05
C LEU A 316 -9.33 25.03 -7.95
N ALA A 317 -8.48 25.71 -8.72
CA ALA A 317 -8.45 27.17 -8.75
C ALA A 317 -9.78 27.75 -9.26
N ALA A 318 -10.33 27.18 -10.32
CA ALA A 318 -11.64 27.56 -10.86
C ALA A 318 -12.76 27.35 -9.81
N LYS A 319 -12.79 26.19 -9.15
CA LYS A 319 -13.76 25.88 -8.09
C LYS A 319 -13.66 26.84 -6.90
N LEU A 320 -12.44 27.25 -6.54
CA LEU A 320 -12.18 28.22 -5.46
C LEU A 320 -12.33 29.68 -5.91
N LYS A 321 -12.66 29.94 -7.19
CA LYS A 321 -12.72 31.28 -7.80
C LYS A 321 -11.42 32.08 -7.61
N GLN A 322 -10.27 31.42 -7.76
CA GLN A 322 -8.94 32.00 -7.59
C GLN A 322 -8.14 31.94 -8.89
N LEU A 323 -7.21 32.90 -9.06
CA LEU A 323 -6.20 32.84 -10.12
C LEU A 323 -5.29 31.62 -9.91
N SER A 324 -5.26 30.72 -10.89
CA SER A 324 -4.37 29.57 -10.82
C SER A 324 -2.91 30.00 -10.97
N LYS A 325 -2.06 29.59 -10.02
CA LYS A 325 -0.60 29.59 -10.24
C LYS A 325 -0.25 28.73 -11.46
N LYS A 326 0.84 29.06 -12.17
CA LYS A 326 1.32 28.29 -13.35
C LYS A 326 1.26 26.77 -13.09
N PRO A 327 0.57 25.99 -13.93
CA PRO A 327 0.44 24.56 -13.71
C PRO A 327 1.81 23.86 -13.80
N PRO A 328 2.01 22.75 -13.07
CA PRO A 328 3.19 21.92 -13.28
C PRO A 328 3.22 21.41 -14.71
N VAL A 329 4.41 21.30 -15.29
CA VAL A 329 4.57 20.75 -16.64
C VAL A 329 4.98 19.29 -16.53
N ILE A 330 4.50 18.48 -17.48
CA ILE A 330 4.69 17.03 -17.52
C ILE A 330 5.87 16.73 -18.43
N CYS A 331 6.86 16.01 -17.91
CA CYS A 331 8.04 15.57 -18.64
C CYS A 331 7.73 14.23 -19.33
N PRO A 332 7.81 14.15 -20.67
CA PRO A 332 7.53 12.92 -21.42
C PRO A 332 8.42 11.74 -20.99
N ASP A 333 9.71 11.98 -20.71
CA ASP A 333 10.66 10.92 -20.35
C ASP A 333 10.29 10.27 -19.01
N VAL A 334 9.79 11.07 -18.05
CA VAL A 334 9.28 10.56 -16.77
C VAL A 334 8.00 9.74 -16.98
N VAL A 335 7.12 10.16 -17.88
CA VAL A 335 5.91 9.40 -18.25
C VAL A 335 6.31 8.04 -18.84
N GLN A 336 7.25 8.01 -19.79
CA GLN A 336 7.72 6.77 -20.40
C GLN A 336 8.44 5.87 -19.41
N ALA A 337 9.23 6.43 -18.49
CA ALA A 337 9.87 5.67 -17.42
C ALA A 337 8.85 5.02 -16.46
N LEU A 338 7.73 5.70 -16.16
CA LEU A 338 6.66 5.12 -15.36
C LEU A 338 5.91 4.00 -16.12
N ILE A 339 5.69 4.16 -17.42
CA ILE A 339 5.10 3.09 -18.27
C ILE A 339 6.03 1.88 -18.31
N LYS A 340 7.32 2.07 -18.58
CA LYS A 340 8.34 1.02 -18.56
C LYS A 340 8.45 0.34 -17.20
N LEU A 341 8.39 1.11 -16.10
CA LEU A 341 8.34 0.54 -14.76
C LEU A 341 7.07 -0.30 -14.57
N MET A 342 5.93 0.12 -15.11
CA MET A 342 4.70 -0.67 -15.06
C MET A 342 4.88 -2.02 -15.78
N ASP A 343 5.51 -2.03 -16.96
CA ASP A 343 5.86 -3.26 -17.69
C ASP A 343 6.76 -4.18 -16.87
N ILE A 344 7.84 -3.65 -16.28
CA ILE A 344 8.74 -4.40 -15.37
C ILE A 344 7.96 -4.97 -14.18
N MET A 345 6.97 -4.25 -13.66
CA MET A 345 6.18 -4.72 -12.53
C MET A 345 5.17 -5.79 -12.93
N TYR A 346 4.65 -5.80 -14.16
CA TYR A 346 3.81 -6.89 -14.67
C TYR A 346 4.54 -8.23 -14.69
N GLU A 347 5.80 -8.24 -15.11
CA GLU A 347 6.64 -9.46 -15.12
C GLU A 347 6.86 -10.05 -13.72
N LYS A 348 6.70 -9.24 -12.67
CA LYS A 348 6.85 -9.66 -11.27
C LYS A 348 5.53 -10.11 -10.64
N VAL A 349 4.40 -9.92 -11.29
CA VAL A 349 3.11 -10.40 -10.79
C VAL A 349 3.09 -11.91 -10.90
N LYS A 350 2.83 -12.60 -9.79
CA LYS A 350 2.55 -14.03 -9.79
C LYS A 350 1.10 -14.24 -10.27
N PRO A 351 0.87 -14.88 -11.42
CA PRO A 351 -0.49 -15.16 -11.89
C PRO A 351 -1.23 -16.06 -10.90
N THR A 352 -2.54 -15.88 -10.81
CA THR A 352 -3.41 -16.77 -10.02
C THR A 352 -3.69 -18.09 -10.75
N GLY A 353 -3.53 -18.11 -12.08
CA GLY A 353 -3.82 -19.27 -12.92
C GLY A 353 -5.32 -19.52 -13.08
N LYS A 354 -6.15 -18.52 -12.80
CA LYS A 354 -7.61 -18.59 -12.86
C LYS A 354 -8.14 -18.08 -14.20
N ASN A 355 -9.32 -18.54 -14.58
CA ASN A 355 -10.04 -18.05 -15.75
C ASN A 355 -10.94 -16.87 -15.35
N TYR A 356 -10.75 -15.73 -16.02
CA TYR A 356 -11.41 -14.48 -15.67
C TYR A 356 -12.43 -14.03 -16.71
N TYR A 357 -13.55 -13.51 -16.22
CA TYR A 357 -14.51 -12.74 -17.01
C TYR A 357 -14.59 -11.31 -16.45
N VAL A 358 -14.16 -10.31 -17.20
CA VAL A 358 -14.14 -8.90 -16.78
C VAL A 358 -15.20 -8.13 -17.54
N ALA A 359 -16.26 -7.72 -16.84
CA ALA A 359 -17.35 -6.92 -17.39
C ALA A 359 -17.20 -5.46 -16.94
N ILE A 360 -17.15 -4.52 -17.89
CA ILE A 360 -16.92 -3.09 -17.62
C ILE A 360 -18.12 -2.28 -18.07
N GLU A 361 -18.66 -1.45 -17.17
CA GLU A 361 -19.71 -0.51 -17.52
C GLU A 361 -19.23 0.45 -18.62
N SER A 362 -20.00 0.52 -19.70
CA SER A 362 -19.89 1.52 -20.75
C SER A 362 -20.96 2.59 -20.52
N SER A 363 -20.57 3.72 -19.94
CA SER A 363 -21.47 4.83 -19.64
C SER A 363 -20.75 6.17 -19.59
N PRO A 364 -21.43 7.30 -19.86
CA PRO A 364 -20.86 8.63 -19.74
C PRO A 364 -20.31 8.94 -18.33
N GLU A 365 -20.85 8.30 -17.29
CA GLU A 365 -20.39 8.44 -15.92
C GLU A 365 -18.93 8.00 -15.76
N MET A 366 -18.50 6.98 -16.50
CA MET A 366 -17.14 6.47 -16.44
C MET A 366 -16.10 7.53 -16.81
N ASP A 367 -16.45 8.41 -17.75
CA ASP A 367 -15.57 9.47 -18.25
C ASP A 367 -15.66 10.77 -17.46
N LYS A 368 -16.79 11.01 -16.77
CA LYS A 368 -17.08 12.30 -16.12
C LYS A 368 -16.77 12.30 -14.63
N LYS A 369 -16.71 11.13 -13.99
CA LYS A 369 -16.56 11.02 -12.53
C LYS A 369 -15.19 10.51 -12.13
N ARG A 370 -14.88 10.72 -10.84
CA ARG A 370 -13.64 10.30 -10.20
C ARG A 370 -13.88 9.15 -9.25
N CYS A 371 -12.89 8.28 -9.11
CA CYS A 371 -12.95 7.20 -8.15
C CYS A 371 -13.10 7.73 -6.73
N GLN A 372 -13.91 7.06 -5.93
CA GLN A 372 -14.04 7.35 -4.51
C GLN A 372 -12.66 7.27 -3.85
N THR A 373 -12.37 8.22 -2.95
CA THR A 373 -11.05 8.42 -2.29
C THR A 373 -9.89 8.88 -3.18
N SER A 374 -10.08 9.08 -4.49
CA SER A 374 -9.07 9.64 -5.40
C SER A 374 -9.51 10.96 -6.03
N ARG A 375 -8.64 11.97 -5.98
CA ARG A 375 -8.88 13.27 -6.66
C ARG A 375 -8.38 13.31 -8.09
N TYR A 376 -7.56 12.35 -8.50
CA TYR A 376 -6.82 12.40 -9.76
C TYR A 376 -7.35 11.38 -10.77
N ILE A 377 -7.84 10.24 -10.29
CA ILE A 377 -8.18 9.07 -11.11
C ILE A 377 -9.65 9.12 -11.48
N MET A 378 -9.93 9.11 -12.78
CA MET A 378 -11.26 8.96 -13.37
C MET A 378 -11.72 7.50 -13.28
N LEU A 379 -13.04 7.25 -13.38
CA LEU A 379 -13.55 5.87 -13.28
C LEU A 379 -13.06 5.00 -14.45
N VAL A 380 -13.07 5.55 -15.68
CA VAL A 380 -12.55 4.87 -16.87
C VAL A 380 -11.06 4.50 -16.74
N GLU A 381 -10.25 5.32 -16.07
CA GLU A 381 -8.83 5.03 -15.83
C GLU A 381 -8.66 3.83 -14.87
N ALA A 382 -9.46 3.77 -13.81
CA ALA A 382 -9.44 2.62 -12.89
C ALA A 382 -9.94 1.34 -13.55
N ALA A 383 -11.03 1.43 -14.32
CA ALA A 383 -11.58 0.30 -15.06
C ALA A 383 -10.59 -0.24 -16.10
N ALA A 384 -9.93 0.65 -16.85
CA ALA A 384 -8.88 0.30 -17.78
C ALA A 384 -7.74 -0.45 -17.10
N LEU A 385 -7.27 0.00 -15.92
CA LEU A 385 -6.23 -0.74 -15.21
C LEU A 385 -6.71 -2.12 -14.78
N ILE A 386 -7.93 -2.26 -14.22
CA ILE A 386 -8.45 -3.56 -13.81
C ILE A 386 -8.47 -4.52 -15.01
N ALA A 387 -9.01 -4.09 -16.15
CA ALA A 387 -9.07 -4.88 -17.38
C ALA A 387 -7.67 -5.29 -17.86
N HIS A 388 -6.79 -4.30 -18.03
CA HIS A 388 -5.44 -4.49 -18.53
C HIS A 388 -4.58 -5.34 -17.58
N TYR A 389 -4.77 -5.20 -16.26
CA TYR A 389 -4.05 -5.97 -15.26
C TYR A 389 -4.28 -7.45 -15.46
N PHE A 390 -5.55 -7.89 -15.38
CA PHE A 390 -5.86 -9.32 -15.49
C PHE A 390 -5.53 -9.87 -16.87
N TYR A 391 -5.82 -9.13 -17.93
CA TYR A 391 -5.51 -9.57 -19.30
C TYR A 391 -4.02 -9.78 -19.55
N ARG A 392 -3.17 -8.96 -18.91
CA ARG A 392 -1.73 -9.04 -19.06
C ARG A 392 -1.09 -10.12 -18.18
N THR A 393 -1.66 -10.38 -17.02
CA THR A 393 -1.08 -11.31 -16.02
C THR A 393 -1.63 -12.72 -16.11
N GLU A 394 -2.85 -12.90 -16.59
CA GLU A 394 -3.52 -14.20 -16.65
C GLU A 394 -3.57 -14.75 -18.07
N LYS A 395 -3.70 -16.08 -18.19
CA LYS A 395 -3.71 -16.76 -19.49
C LYS A 395 -5.06 -16.64 -20.18
N ASN A 396 -6.16 -16.82 -19.44
CA ASN A 396 -7.51 -16.92 -19.96
C ASN A 396 -8.37 -15.81 -19.36
N VAL A 397 -8.55 -14.73 -20.12
CA VAL A 397 -9.35 -13.57 -19.69
C VAL A 397 -10.26 -13.14 -20.83
N LYS A 398 -11.57 -13.14 -20.58
CA LYS A 398 -12.56 -12.52 -21.46
C LYS A 398 -12.90 -11.14 -20.93
N ILE A 399 -12.87 -10.12 -21.78
CA ILE A 399 -13.28 -8.77 -21.43
C ILE A 399 -14.48 -8.38 -22.27
N VAL A 400 -15.50 -7.85 -21.60
CA VAL A 400 -16.69 -7.28 -22.23
C VAL A 400 -16.97 -5.89 -21.68
N THR A 401 -17.60 -5.06 -22.48
CA THR A 401 -18.30 -3.86 -22.01
C THR A 401 -19.79 -4.13 -21.92
N PHE A 402 -20.48 -3.42 -21.04
CA PHE A 402 -21.93 -3.53 -20.93
C PHE A 402 -22.60 -2.18 -20.65
N ASN A 403 -23.83 -2.03 -21.11
CA ASN A 403 -24.75 -0.97 -20.71
C ASN A 403 -26.11 -1.61 -20.35
N ASP A 404 -27.17 -0.83 -20.20
CA ASP A 404 -28.50 -1.37 -19.83
C ASP A 404 -29.09 -2.29 -20.92
N SER A 405 -28.69 -2.06 -22.17
CA SER A 405 -29.25 -2.66 -23.38
C SER A 405 -28.47 -3.87 -23.88
N GLU A 406 -27.14 -3.86 -23.81
CA GLU A 406 -26.27 -4.83 -24.49
C GLU A 406 -24.97 -5.13 -23.72
N ILE A 407 -24.39 -6.29 -24.02
CA ILE A 407 -23.06 -6.73 -23.60
C ILE A 407 -22.25 -6.97 -24.89
N LYS A 408 -21.06 -6.37 -24.99
CA LYS A 408 -20.21 -6.43 -26.19
C LYS A 408 -18.80 -6.89 -25.84
N PRO A 409 -18.16 -7.75 -26.65
CA PRO A 409 -16.73 -8.05 -26.51
C PRO A 409 -15.89 -6.77 -26.57
N PHE A 410 -14.89 -6.66 -25.70
CA PHE A 410 -13.94 -5.55 -25.70
C PHE A 410 -12.61 -5.99 -26.31
N PRO A 411 -12.19 -5.40 -27.44
CA PRO A 411 -10.95 -5.81 -28.11
C PRO A 411 -9.72 -5.34 -27.33
N ILE A 412 -8.85 -6.29 -26.97
CA ILE A 412 -7.58 -6.05 -26.30
C ILE A 412 -6.56 -7.13 -26.69
N THR A 413 -5.29 -6.74 -26.84
CA THR A 413 -4.16 -7.66 -27.05
C THR A 413 -3.13 -7.49 -25.94
N LYS A 414 -2.17 -8.41 -25.82
CA LYS A 414 -1.14 -8.33 -24.76
C LYS A 414 -0.17 -7.18 -24.95
N GLU A 415 -0.07 -6.67 -26.18
CA GLU A 415 0.74 -5.52 -26.59
C GLU A 415 0.01 -4.20 -26.35
N THR A 416 -1.31 -4.24 -26.14
CA THR A 416 -2.13 -3.04 -25.92
C THR A 416 -1.70 -2.39 -24.60
N THR A 417 -1.29 -1.12 -24.65
CA THR A 417 -0.92 -0.35 -23.46
C THR A 417 -2.15 0.06 -22.65
N VAL A 418 -1.99 0.30 -21.34
CA VAL A 418 -3.11 0.79 -20.50
C VAL A 418 -3.71 2.10 -21.02
N LYS A 419 -2.92 2.95 -21.68
CA LYS A 419 -3.40 4.20 -22.28
C LYS A 419 -4.32 3.95 -23.47
N GLN A 420 -3.97 3.01 -24.34
CA GLN A 420 -4.84 2.58 -25.43
C GLN A 420 -6.12 1.93 -24.88
N VAL A 421 -6.05 1.16 -23.79
CA VAL A 421 -7.26 0.64 -23.13
C VAL A 421 -8.16 1.77 -22.62
N ILE A 422 -7.59 2.83 -22.03
CA ILE A 422 -8.35 4.02 -21.58
C ILE A 422 -9.04 4.70 -22.78
N GLU A 423 -8.33 4.89 -23.88
CA GLU A 423 -8.88 5.52 -25.09
C GLU A 423 -9.98 4.66 -25.73
N ASN A 424 -9.75 3.35 -25.85
CA ASN A 424 -10.74 2.41 -26.39
C ASN A 424 -12.00 2.35 -25.52
N LEU A 425 -11.88 2.37 -24.19
CA LEU A 425 -13.04 2.43 -23.30
C LEU A 425 -13.80 3.74 -23.44
N LYS A 426 -13.11 4.89 -23.57
CA LYS A 426 -13.77 6.19 -23.84
C LYS A 426 -14.53 6.18 -25.16
N THR A 427 -13.98 5.57 -26.21
CA THR A 427 -14.67 5.42 -27.50
C THR A 427 -15.86 4.46 -27.39
N ALA A 428 -15.75 3.41 -26.57
CA ALA A 428 -16.83 2.47 -26.33
C ALA A 428 -17.95 3.05 -25.46
N ASN A 429 -17.67 4.08 -24.65
CA ASN A 429 -18.68 4.78 -23.86
C ASN A 429 -19.62 5.56 -24.78
N GLY A 430 -20.84 5.05 -24.91
CA GLY A 430 -21.92 5.76 -25.61
C GLY A 430 -22.45 6.96 -24.82
N ASN A 431 -23.51 7.60 -25.34
CA ASN A 431 -24.18 8.72 -24.67
C ASN A 431 -25.26 8.28 -23.66
N GLU A 432 -25.60 6.99 -23.60
CA GLU A 432 -26.64 6.47 -22.72
C GLU A 432 -26.11 6.27 -21.29
N SER A 433 -26.74 6.94 -20.31
CA SER A 433 -26.45 6.75 -18.89
C SER A 433 -27.05 5.44 -18.37
N ALA A 434 -26.28 4.68 -17.57
CA ALA A 434 -26.77 3.47 -16.93
C ALA A 434 -27.79 3.78 -15.82
N SER A 435 -28.95 3.12 -15.86
CA SER A 435 -30.03 3.26 -14.88
C SER A 435 -29.73 2.47 -13.61
N LYS A 436 -29.65 3.18 -12.47
CA LYS A 436 -29.49 2.56 -11.13
C LYS A 436 -30.61 1.59 -10.75
N LYS A 437 -31.77 1.64 -11.44
CA LYS A 437 -32.93 0.75 -11.19
C LYS A 437 -32.76 -0.64 -11.85
N ALA A 438 -31.75 -0.83 -12.71
CA ALA A 438 -31.51 -2.06 -13.46
C ALA A 438 -30.28 -2.87 -12.96
N ASP A 439 -29.60 -2.43 -11.91
CA ASP A 439 -28.35 -3.02 -11.41
C ASP A 439 -28.44 -4.53 -11.07
N GLY A 440 -29.57 -5.00 -10.54
CA GLY A 440 -29.78 -6.44 -10.32
C GLY A 440 -30.00 -7.23 -11.62
N SER A 441 -30.69 -6.63 -12.59
CA SER A 441 -30.95 -7.25 -13.89
C SER A 441 -29.66 -7.40 -14.70
N ILE A 442 -28.77 -6.40 -14.69
CA ILE A 442 -27.52 -6.50 -15.45
C ILE A 442 -26.55 -7.54 -14.87
N ILE A 443 -26.52 -7.71 -13.55
CA ILE A 443 -25.73 -8.78 -12.92
C ILE A 443 -26.26 -10.15 -13.34
N ASN A 444 -27.58 -10.34 -13.35
CA ASN A 444 -28.19 -11.59 -13.83
C ASN A 444 -27.88 -11.84 -15.32
N LYS A 445 -27.98 -10.82 -16.18
CA LYS A 445 -27.59 -10.92 -17.60
C LYS A 445 -26.12 -11.34 -17.76
N ILE A 446 -25.21 -10.76 -16.98
CA ILE A 446 -23.79 -11.15 -17.01
C ILE A 446 -23.62 -12.61 -16.56
N GLN A 447 -24.34 -13.07 -15.54
CA GLN A 447 -24.32 -14.47 -15.11
C GLN A 447 -24.84 -15.42 -16.20
N GLU A 448 -25.89 -15.04 -16.93
CA GLU A 448 -26.41 -15.80 -18.07
C GLU A 448 -25.41 -15.87 -19.23
N GLU A 449 -24.70 -14.77 -19.53
CA GLU A 449 -23.62 -14.78 -20.54
C GLU A 449 -22.47 -15.70 -20.13
N ILE A 450 -22.07 -15.70 -18.87
CA ILE A 450 -21.02 -16.60 -18.36
C ILE A 450 -21.38 -18.08 -18.56
N LYS A 451 -22.67 -18.44 -18.41
CA LYS A 451 -23.14 -19.82 -18.65
C LYS A 451 -23.06 -20.24 -20.12
N LYS A 452 -22.97 -19.30 -21.05
CA LYS A 452 -22.82 -19.56 -22.49
C LYS A 452 -21.36 -19.70 -22.92
N GLU A 453 -20.40 -19.40 -22.05
CA GLU A 453 -18.99 -19.50 -22.39
C GLU A 453 -18.51 -20.95 -22.47
N ASP A 454 -17.71 -21.25 -23.48
CA ASP A 454 -16.97 -22.51 -23.56
C ASP A 454 -15.81 -22.50 -22.57
N GLY A 455 -16.06 -23.04 -21.38
CA GLY A 455 -15.04 -23.28 -20.35
C GLY A 455 -15.43 -22.78 -18.96
N ASP A 456 -14.73 -23.29 -17.94
CA ASP A 456 -14.96 -22.89 -16.56
C ASP A 456 -14.48 -21.44 -16.34
N ILE A 457 -15.37 -20.55 -15.88
CA ILE A 457 -14.99 -19.23 -15.36
C ILE A 457 -14.82 -19.31 -13.84
N ASP A 458 -13.59 -19.12 -13.35
CA ASP A 458 -13.29 -19.14 -11.92
C ASP A 458 -13.70 -17.83 -11.23
N GLN A 459 -13.50 -16.68 -11.89
CA GLN A 459 -13.80 -15.38 -11.31
C GLN A 459 -14.39 -14.38 -12.33
N CYS A 460 -15.53 -13.79 -11.96
CA CYS A 460 -16.15 -12.68 -12.68
C CYS A 460 -15.89 -11.36 -11.94
N ILE A 461 -15.38 -10.36 -12.65
CA ILE A 461 -15.15 -9.00 -12.13
C ILE A 461 -16.10 -8.05 -12.86
N ILE A 462 -17.04 -7.45 -12.13
CA ILE A 462 -18.01 -6.50 -12.65
C ILE A 462 -17.60 -5.10 -12.18
N VAL A 463 -17.19 -4.24 -13.12
CA VAL A 463 -16.72 -2.88 -12.85
C VAL A 463 -17.80 -1.87 -13.19
N LYS A 464 -18.31 -1.16 -12.19
CA LYS A 464 -19.36 -0.15 -12.32
C LYS A 464 -18.96 1.21 -11.79
N ALA A 465 -19.54 2.24 -12.38
CA ALA A 465 -19.40 3.60 -11.94
C ALA A 465 -20.01 3.80 -10.54
N MET A 466 -21.28 3.44 -10.38
CA MET A 466 -21.99 3.54 -9.11
C MET A 466 -23.00 2.41 -8.95
N LEU A 467 -22.87 1.65 -7.87
CA LEU A 467 -23.77 0.55 -7.54
C LEU A 467 -24.87 1.01 -6.57
N GLY A 468 -26.13 0.71 -6.89
CA GLY A 468 -27.26 0.81 -5.95
C GLY A 468 -27.32 -0.41 -5.03
N ILE A 469 -26.77 -0.36 -3.82
CA ILE A 469 -26.72 -1.57 -2.95
C ILE A 469 -28.10 -2.14 -2.62
N THR A 470 -29.14 -1.30 -2.58
CA THR A 470 -30.52 -1.74 -2.37
C THR A 470 -31.06 -2.59 -3.52
N SER A 471 -30.58 -2.40 -4.76
CA SER A 471 -31.00 -3.24 -5.90
C SER A 471 -30.30 -4.59 -5.95
N LEU A 472 -29.30 -4.81 -5.08
CA LEU A 472 -28.72 -6.14 -4.85
C LEU A 472 -29.53 -6.98 -3.87
N ALA A 473 -30.51 -6.40 -3.17
CA ALA A 473 -31.42 -7.15 -2.33
C ALA A 473 -32.30 -8.03 -3.21
N GLY A 474 -31.93 -9.31 -3.33
CA GLY A 474 -32.61 -10.30 -4.19
C GLY A 474 -31.78 -10.80 -5.36
N VAL A 475 -30.60 -10.23 -5.63
CA VAL A 475 -29.63 -10.83 -6.57
C VAL A 475 -29.04 -12.07 -5.89
N ASN A 476 -29.47 -13.24 -6.34
CA ASN A 476 -28.82 -14.47 -5.97
C ASN A 476 -27.60 -14.61 -6.87
N PHE A 477 -26.41 -14.36 -6.33
CA PHE A 477 -25.18 -14.82 -6.99
C PHE A 477 -25.22 -16.34 -6.89
N GLU A 478 -25.84 -16.97 -7.91
CA GLU A 478 -26.24 -18.36 -7.85
C GLU A 478 -25.08 -19.22 -7.34
N GLN A 479 -25.40 -20.01 -6.31
CA GLN A 479 -24.75 -21.30 -6.12
C GLN A 479 -25.23 -22.15 -7.29
N ASP A 480 -24.60 -22.00 -8.46
CA ASP A 480 -24.74 -23.04 -9.47
C ASP A 480 -24.41 -24.38 -8.80
N SER A 481 -25.01 -25.47 -9.24
CA SER A 481 -24.93 -26.78 -8.58
C SER A 481 -23.50 -27.27 -8.26
N ASN A 482 -22.47 -26.64 -8.86
CA ASN A 482 -21.04 -26.86 -8.61
C ASN A 482 -20.26 -25.71 -7.92
N ASN A 483 -20.87 -24.57 -7.59
CA ASN A 483 -20.29 -23.49 -6.78
C ASN A 483 -18.91 -22.96 -7.26
N LYS A 484 -18.66 -22.97 -8.59
CA LYS A 484 -17.33 -22.72 -9.17
C LYS A 484 -16.93 -21.24 -9.24
N THR A 485 -17.83 -20.35 -9.68
CA THR A 485 -17.49 -18.96 -10.01
C THR A 485 -17.56 -18.03 -8.81
N ARG A 486 -16.52 -17.23 -8.62
CA ARG A 486 -16.46 -16.13 -7.64
C ARG A 486 -16.79 -14.80 -8.31
N PHE A 487 -17.52 -13.93 -7.62
CA PHE A 487 -17.91 -12.62 -8.12
C PHE A 487 -17.22 -11.51 -7.36
N VAL A 488 -16.69 -10.55 -8.10
CA VAL A 488 -16.15 -9.30 -7.58
C VAL A 488 -16.95 -8.15 -8.19
N VAL A 489 -17.60 -7.35 -7.36
CA VAL A 489 -18.35 -6.17 -7.81
C VAL A 489 -17.60 -4.92 -7.39
N CYS A 490 -16.99 -4.25 -8.37
CA CYS A 490 -16.23 -3.03 -8.19
C CYS A 490 -17.13 -1.80 -8.36
N ASN A 491 -17.43 -1.13 -7.25
CA ASN A 491 -18.15 0.13 -7.20
C ASN A 491 -17.15 1.29 -7.12
N LEU A 492 -16.80 1.87 -8.26
CA LEU A 492 -15.67 2.81 -8.34
C LEU A 492 -15.96 4.19 -7.72
N CYS A 493 -17.20 4.69 -7.74
CA CYS A 493 -17.58 6.00 -7.22
C CYS A 493 -18.44 5.96 -5.95
N GLY A 494 -19.09 4.83 -5.65
CA GLY A 494 -19.99 4.73 -4.51
C GLY A 494 -19.27 4.67 -3.16
N THR A 495 -20.00 5.03 -2.10
CA THR A 495 -19.59 4.78 -0.71
C THR A 495 -20.35 3.60 -0.16
N PHE A 496 -19.74 2.90 0.80
CA PHE A 496 -20.45 1.87 1.54
C PHE A 496 -21.52 2.51 2.45
N PRO A 497 -22.81 2.19 2.30
CA PRO A 497 -23.88 2.74 3.12
C PRO A 497 -23.74 2.22 4.54
N LYS A 498 -23.88 3.11 5.52
CA LYS A 498 -23.75 2.72 6.94
C LYS A 498 -24.86 1.77 7.40
N ASN A 499 -26.03 1.81 6.75
CA ASN A 499 -27.25 1.14 7.21
C ASN A 499 -27.68 -0.05 6.34
N SER A 500 -26.89 -0.42 5.32
CA SER A 500 -27.13 -1.62 4.54
C SER A 500 -25.88 -2.49 4.52
N ARG A 501 -26.08 -3.80 4.65
CA ARG A 501 -25.02 -4.78 4.51
C ARG A 501 -25.27 -5.56 3.22
N PRO A 502 -24.29 -5.66 2.32
CA PRO A 502 -24.43 -6.54 1.17
C PRO A 502 -24.53 -7.99 1.66
N PRO A 503 -25.01 -8.91 0.82
CA PRO A 503 -24.97 -10.34 1.12
C PRO A 503 -23.54 -10.77 1.48
N ASP A 504 -23.34 -11.29 2.69
CA ASP A 504 -22.05 -11.83 3.13
C ASP A 504 -21.90 -13.28 2.66
N GLN A 505 -21.57 -13.46 1.38
CA GLN A 505 -21.40 -14.77 0.75
C GLN A 505 -19.91 -15.07 0.52
N PRO A 506 -19.43 -16.31 0.74
CA PRO A 506 -18.02 -16.67 0.55
C PRO A 506 -17.48 -16.51 -0.87
N ASN A 507 -18.35 -16.57 -1.89
CA ASN A 507 -18.01 -16.43 -3.31
C ASN A 507 -18.22 -15.01 -3.85
N LEU A 508 -18.53 -14.03 -2.99
CA LEU A 508 -18.78 -12.65 -3.39
C LEU A 508 -17.86 -11.68 -2.67
N LEU A 509 -17.26 -10.73 -3.40
CA LEU A 509 -16.46 -9.62 -2.86
C LEU A 509 -16.95 -8.29 -3.45
N PHE A 510 -17.08 -7.27 -2.61
CA PHE A 510 -17.32 -5.90 -3.07
C PHE A 510 -16.08 -5.04 -2.88
N THR A 511 -15.74 -4.22 -3.88
CA THR A 511 -14.69 -3.21 -3.74
C THR A 511 -15.28 -1.81 -3.93
N PHE A 512 -15.01 -0.89 -3.01
CA PHE A 512 -15.48 0.50 -3.06
C PHE A 512 -14.31 1.44 -3.32
N GLY A 513 -14.37 2.20 -4.40
CA GLY A 513 -13.27 3.05 -4.86
C GLY A 513 -12.13 2.26 -5.49
N PHE A 514 -10.97 2.90 -5.60
CA PHE A 514 -9.79 2.35 -6.26
C PHE A 514 -8.49 2.88 -5.65
N ASP A 515 -7.54 1.99 -5.34
CA ASP A 515 -6.21 2.33 -4.83
C ASP A 515 -5.10 1.37 -5.27
N ASP A 516 -3.93 1.46 -4.63
CA ASP A 516 -2.74 0.67 -4.96
C ASP A 516 -2.84 -0.82 -4.59
N LYS A 517 -3.95 -1.25 -3.97
CA LYS A 517 -4.18 -2.62 -3.53
C LYS A 517 -5.36 -3.30 -4.21
N THR A 518 -6.20 -2.57 -4.96
CA THR A 518 -7.40 -3.11 -5.58
C THR A 518 -7.17 -4.41 -6.37
N CYS A 519 -6.20 -4.47 -7.29
CA CYS A 519 -5.99 -5.70 -8.09
C CYS A 519 -5.40 -6.86 -7.26
N GLU A 520 -4.55 -6.57 -6.26
CA GLU A 520 -4.00 -7.58 -5.35
C GLU A 520 -5.11 -8.19 -4.47
N VAL A 521 -6.05 -7.36 -4.02
CA VAL A 521 -7.23 -7.78 -3.24
C VAL A 521 -8.10 -8.73 -4.05
N ILE A 522 -8.38 -8.39 -5.31
CA ILE A 522 -9.16 -9.22 -6.24
C ILE A 522 -8.45 -10.55 -6.51
N SER A 523 -7.13 -10.51 -6.77
CA SER A 523 -6.32 -11.71 -7.00
C SER A 523 -6.28 -12.63 -5.77
N SER A 524 -6.12 -12.07 -4.57
CA SER A 524 -6.13 -12.82 -3.31
C SER A 524 -7.48 -13.50 -3.07
N PHE A 525 -8.57 -12.84 -3.46
CA PHE A 525 -9.91 -13.43 -3.39
C PHE A 525 -10.10 -14.60 -4.37
N ALA A 526 -9.50 -14.53 -5.56
CA ALA A 526 -9.50 -15.63 -6.54
C ALA A 526 -8.77 -16.88 -5.99
N LEU A 527 -7.69 -16.67 -5.25
CA LEU A 527 -6.88 -17.72 -4.62
C LEU A 527 -7.51 -18.33 -3.36
N LYS A 528 -8.70 -17.86 -2.94
CA LYS A 528 -9.37 -18.28 -1.71
C LYS A 528 -8.52 -18.07 -0.44
N SER A 529 -7.68 -17.03 -0.43
CA SER A 529 -6.86 -16.69 0.75
C SER A 529 -7.71 -16.31 1.97
N TYR A 530 -8.95 -15.89 1.75
CA TYR A 530 -9.92 -15.48 2.78
C TYR A 530 -11.39 -15.64 2.33
#